data_AF-A0A2V3JPT4-F1
#
_entry.id   AF-A0A2V3JPT4-F1
#
_cell.length_a   1.000
_cell.length_b   1.000
_cell.length_c   1.000
_cell.angle_alpha   90.00
_cell.angle_beta   90.00
_cell.angle_gamma   90.00
#
_symmetry.space_group_name_H-M   'P 1'
#
loop_
_entity.id
_entity.type
_entity.pdbx_description
1 polymer ?
#
loop_
_entity_poly.entity_id
_entity_poly.type
_entity_poly.pdbx_seq_one_letter_code
_entity_poly.pdbx_strand_id
1 'polypeptide(L)'
;MKKEMMLIIEMVAILAMVPSACADAIIIDHTCTDLSEIPDEWIEEAKAMFNMSYGHTSHGSQIVTGMSLLRGSSGSLYWYDNDGTNGGLSLHDGTPSGDLGNPGRYIWATRTRTMLDDSNNDRNVVMWSWCGQADTTEANMQIYLDLMSGLETDYPGVTFIYMTGHLTGTGKDGNLNQRNNQIRAHCIANNSVLFDFADIESYDPDGDTNFMELYANDNCDYNDGNWAGKWCAAHPGSDLCSSCKCAHSQSLNCNLKGRAFWHMMARLAGWDGSQPEQPICGDVTDDGSIDTVDLVLLLKHCVNPTGNPIAHVCTGDIDGNGYINVLDVRLLMGYLTNPTGYSLNCLCAGVRS
;
A
#
# COMPACT_ATOMS: atom_id res chain seq x y z
N MET A 1 -20.39 -45.22 -36.48
CA MET A 1 -18.95 -45.02 -36.13
C MET A 1 -18.32 -43.72 -36.63
N LYS A 2 -19.02 -42.77 -37.29
CA LYS A 2 -18.39 -41.49 -37.74
C LYS A 2 -19.13 -40.19 -37.36
N LYS A 3 -20.21 -40.25 -36.57
CA LYS A 3 -20.92 -39.04 -36.09
C LYS A 3 -20.91 -38.86 -34.58
N GLU A 4 -20.81 -39.94 -33.81
CA GLU A 4 -20.81 -39.86 -32.33
C GLU A 4 -19.43 -39.59 -31.72
N MET A 5 -18.35 -39.76 -32.48
CA MET A 5 -16.99 -39.47 -32.03
C MET A 5 -16.56 -38.01 -32.25
N MET A 6 -17.40 -37.20 -32.90
CA MET A 6 -17.11 -35.79 -33.20
C MET A 6 -17.68 -34.84 -32.14
N LEU A 7 -18.67 -35.27 -31.34
CA LEU A 7 -19.23 -34.46 -30.24
C LEU A 7 -18.35 -34.44 -28.99
N ILE A 8 -17.52 -35.47 -28.78
CA ILE A 8 -16.66 -35.57 -27.59
C ILE A 8 -15.37 -34.73 -27.76
N ILE A 9 -14.99 -34.39 -28.99
CA ILE A 9 -13.83 -33.51 -29.26
C ILE A 9 -14.21 -32.02 -29.17
N GLU A 10 -15.49 -31.68 -29.36
CA GLU A 10 -15.97 -30.30 -29.12
C GLU A 10 -16.27 -30.03 -27.63
N MET A 11 -16.57 -31.05 -26.82
CA MET A 11 -16.81 -30.91 -25.37
C MET A 11 -15.53 -30.80 -24.51
N VAL A 12 -14.33 -30.97 -25.08
CA VAL A 12 -13.04 -30.88 -24.37
C VAL A 12 -12.22 -29.64 -24.77
N ALA A 13 -12.74 -28.80 -25.67
CA ALA A 13 -12.09 -27.56 -26.10
C ALA A 13 -12.76 -26.27 -25.54
N ILE A 14 -13.43 -26.37 -24.40
CA ILE A 14 -13.81 -25.23 -23.55
C ILE A 14 -13.17 -25.44 -22.17
N LEU A 15 -11.87 -25.70 -22.16
CA LEU A 15 -11.05 -25.51 -20.97
C LEU A 15 -10.65 -24.04 -20.95
N ALA A 16 -11.53 -23.24 -20.35
CA ALA A 16 -11.25 -21.95 -19.73
C ALA A 16 -10.30 -21.01 -20.51
N MET A 17 -10.83 -20.29 -21.50
CA MET A 17 -10.44 -18.88 -21.65
C MET A 17 -11.11 -18.13 -20.49
N VAL A 18 -10.53 -18.26 -19.29
CA VAL A 18 -10.74 -17.23 -18.27
C VAL A 18 -10.16 -15.97 -18.92
N PRO A 19 -10.92 -14.88 -19.07
CA PRO A 19 -10.31 -13.59 -19.36
C PRO A 19 -9.32 -13.37 -18.21
N SER A 20 -8.02 -13.41 -18.51
CA SER A 20 -7.07 -12.82 -17.60
C SER A 20 -7.51 -11.37 -17.51
N ALA A 21 -8.13 -10.97 -16.39
CA ALA A 21 -8.15 -9.56 -16.07
C ALA A 21 -6.69 -9.13 -16.20
N CYS A 22 -6.39 -8.27 -17.16
CA CYS A 22 -5.11 -7.59 -17.15
C CYS A 22 -5.13 -6.82 -15.83
N ALA A 23 -4.44 -7.33 -14.82
CA ALA A 23 -4.24 -6.59 -13.59
C ALA A 23 -3.52 -5.30 -14.00
N ASP A 24 -4.03 -4.15 -13.61
CA ASP A 24 -3.37 -2.86 -13.82
C ASP A 24 -2.08 -2.81 -12.97
N ALA A 25 -1.13 -1.96 -13.36
CA ALA A 25 0.08 -1.74 -12.58
C ALA A 25 -0.25 -1.35 -11.12
N ILE A 26 0.44 -1.94 -10.15
CA ILE A 26 0.33 -1.53 -8.74
C ILE A 26 1.42 -0.49 -8.48
N ILE A 27 1.02 0.78 -8.40
CA ILE A 27 1.92 1.90 -8.10
C ILE A 27 1.69 2.35 -6.66
N ILE A 28 2.75 2.35 -5.87
CA ILE A 28 2.76 2.74 -4.47
C ILE A 28 3.54 4.05 -4.36
N ASP A 29 2.80 5.14 -4.20
CA ASP A 29 3.30 6.51 -4.24
C ASP A 29 2.93 7.27 -2.95
N HIS A 30 3.07 8.61 -2.92
CA HIS A 30 2.76 9.40 -1.72
C HIS A 30 1.30 9.26 -1.23
N THR A 31 0.36 8.88 -2.09
CA THR A 31 -1.05 8.67 -1.73
C THR A 31 -1.27 7.39 -0.93
N CYS A 32 -0.31 6.47 -0.95
CA CYS A 32 -0.39 5.16 -0.32
C CYS A 32 0.18 5.16 1.12
N THR A 33 0.13 6.28 1.85
CA THR A 33 0.81 6.43 3.14
C THR A 33 -0.11 6.45 4.36
N ASP A 34 -1.43 6.48 4.17
CA ASP A 34 -2.40 6.41 5.26
C ASP A 34 -2.75 4.95 5.57
N LEU A 35 -2.39 4.51 6.78
CA LEU A 35 -2.65 3.15 7.24
C LEU A 35 -4.12 2.90 7.58
N SER A 36 -4.89 3.96 7.87
CA SER A 36 -6.31 3.82 8.21
C SER A 36 -7.17 3.40 7.03
N GLU A 37 -6.63 3.54 5.81
CA GLU A 37 -7.25 3.10 4.58
C GLU A 37 -7.16 1.58 4.39
N ILE A 38 -6.23 0.91 5.08
CA ILE A 38 -5.96 -0.51 4.90
C ILE A 38 -6.78 -1.31 5.93
N PRO A 39 -7.76 -2.14 5.51
CA PRO A 39 -8.40 -3.06 6.43
C PRO A 39 -7.39 -4.06 7.02
N ASP A 40 -7.45 -4.29 8.33
CA ASP A 40 -6.51 -5.16 9.06
C ASP A 40 -6.37 -6.56 8.43
N GLU A 41 -7.45 -7.11 7.87
CA GLU A 41 -7.47 -8.41 7.20
C GLU A 41 -6.48 -8.51 6.04
N TRP A 42 -6.23 -7.42 5.31
CA TRP A 42 -5.27 -7.41 4.20
C TRP A 42 -3.83 -7.34 4.68
N ILE A 43 -3.58 -6.77 5.86
CA ILE A 43 -2.27 -6.87 6.51
C ILE A 43 -2.02 -8.29 6.99
N GLU A 44 -3.02 -8.93 7.61
CA GLU A 44 -2.93 -10.33 8.04
C GLU A 44 -2.75 -11.29 6.86
N GLU A 45 -3.50 -11.10 5.77
CA GLU A 45 -3.37 -11.90 4.55
C GLU A 45 -1.98 -11.72 3.92
N ALA A 46 -1.47 -10.48 3.86
CA ALA A 46 -0.13 -10.23 3.35
C ALA A 46 0.96 -10.96 4.17
N LYS A 47 0.86 -10.96 5.50
CA LYS A 47 1.80 -11.69 6.37
C LYS A 47 1.72 -13.20 6.17
N ALA A 48 0.53 -13.74 5.89
CA ALA A 48 0.32 -15.16 5.62
C ALA A 48 0.82 -15.59 4.24
N MET A 49 0.68 -14.73 3.24
CA MET A 49 1.03 -15.04 1.85
C MET A 49 2.52 -14.86 1.54
N PHE A 50 3.18 -13.88 2.15
CA PHE A 50 4.46 -13.39 1.64
C PHE A 50 5.67 -13.69 2.54
N ASN A 51 6.69 -14.24 1.89
CA ASN A 51 8.05 -14.37 2.38
C ASN A 51 8.94 -13.48 1.52
N MET A 52 9.30 -12.32 2.05
CA MET A 52 9.97 -11.26 1.30
C MET A 52 11.49 -11.35 1.45
N SER A 53 12.18 -11.03 0.36
CA SER A 53 13.61 -10.76 0.32
C SER A 53 13.83 -9.33 -0.17
N TYR A 54 14.54 -8.52 0.63
CA TYR A 54 14.80 -7.12 0.31
C TYR A 54 16.29 -6.83 0.25
N GLY A 55 16.84 -6.72 -0.95
CA GLY A 55 18.25 -6.40 -1.18
C GLY A 55 18.48 -4.89 -1.21
N HIS A 56 19.25 -4.34 -0.27
CA HIS A 56 19.52 -2.91 -0.25
C HIS A 56 20.83 -2.54 0.46
N THR A 57 21.20 -1.26 0.30
CA THR A 57 22.23 -0.59 1.11
C THR A 57 21.61 0.58 1.87
N SER A 58 22.33 1.69 2.08
CA SER A 58 21.95 2.72 3.05
C SER A 58 20.58 3.38 2.80
N HIS A 59 20.26 3.82 1.58
CA HIS A 59 18.96 4.44 1.29
C HIS A 59 17.77 3.48 1.47
N GLY A 60 17.90 2.21 1.08
CA GLY A 60 16.81 1.25 1.25
C GLY A 60 16.48 0.94 2.71
N SER A 61 17.45 1.09 3.62
CA SER A 61 17.20 0.93 5.07
C SER A 61 16.16 1.90 5.62
N GLN A 62 15.83 2.97 4.89
CA GLN A 62 14.80 3.93 5.27
C GLN A 62 13.41 3.26 5.40
N ILE A 63 13.05 2.33 4.51
CA ILE A 63 11.75 1.64 4.55
C ILE A 63 11.63 0.85 5.86
N VAL A 64 12.62 0.00 6.16
CA VAL A 64 12.62 -0.85 7.35
C VAL A 64 12.75 -0.02 8.64
N THR A 65 13.49 1.09 8.60
CA THR A 65 13.53 2.06 9.70
C THR A 65 12.15 2.67 9.94
N GLY A 66 11.42 3.02 8.89
CA GLY A 66 10.02 3.46 8.95
C GLY A 66 9.10 2.41 9.56
N MET A 67 9.13 1.19 9.02
CA MET A 67 8.35 0.05 9.54
C MET A 67 8.61 -0.20 11.02
N SER A 68 9.84 0.01 11.49
CA SER A 68 10.18 -0.19 12.91
C SER A 68 9.42 0.73 13.87
N LEU A 69 8.95 1.89 13.41
CA LEU A 69 8.10 2.79 14.19
C LEU A 69 6.68 2.23 14.39
N LEU A 70 6.22 1.36 13.48
CA LEU A 70 4.89 0.75 13.45
C LEU A 70 4.86 -0.65 14.07
N ARG A 71 6.02 -1.32 14.12
CA ARG A 71 6.16 -2.76 14.39
C ARG A 71 5.50 -3.25 15.67
N GLY A 72 5.46 -2.43 16.71
CA GLY A 72 4.88 -2.80 18.00
C GLY A 72 5.63 -3.94 18.69
N SER A 73 4.89 -4.71 19.50
CA SER A 73 5.39 -5.91 20.17
C SER A 73 5.19 -7.14 19.29
N SER A 74 5.83 -8.26 19.62
CA SER A 74 5.63 -9.49 18.87
C SER A 74 4.15 -9.91 18.86
N GLY A 75 3.63 -10.20 17.66
CA GLY A 75 2.20 -10.46 17.43
C GLY A 75 1.32 -9.22 17.21
N SER A 76 1.88 -8.01 17.19
CA SER A 76 1.16 -6.81 16.72
C SER A 76 0.86 -6.89 15.22
N LEU A 77 -0.13 -6.12 14.75
CA LEU A 77 -0.60 -6.12 13.37
C LEU A 77 0.54 -5.96 12.35
N TYR A 78 1.40 -4.95 12.54
CA TYR A 78 2.57 -4.67 11.71
C TYR A 78 3.85 -5.38 12.17
N TRP A 79 3.74 -6.50 12.89
CA TRP A 79 4.90 -7.28 13.30
C TRP A 79 5.60 -7.88 12.08
N TYR A 80 6.93 -7.81 12.07
CA TYR A 80 7.77 -8.47 11.08
C TYR A 80 9.10 -8.87 11.73
N ASP A 81 9.66 -9.97 11.26
CA ASP A 81 11.00 -10.44 11.58
C ASP A 81 11.52 -11.32 10.44
N ASN A 82 12.69 -11.93 10.62
CA ASN A 82 13.32 -12.71 9.55
C ASN A 82 12.47 -13.93 9.13
N ASP A 83 11.77 -14.56 10.08
CA ASP A 83 11.16 -15.88 9.90
C ASP A 83 9.62 -15.81 9.96
N GLY A 84 9.04 -14.61 10.05
CA GLY A 84 7.60 -14.40 10.19
C GLY A 84 7.03 -14.93 11.52
N THR A 85 7.83 -14.90 12.59
CA THR A 85 7.41 -15.52 13.85
C THR A 85 6.20 -14.79 14.45
N ASN A 86 5.37 -15.54 15.19
CA ASN A 86 4.15 -15.01 15.82
C ASN A 86 3.18 -14.32 14.83
N GLY A 87 3.08 -14.85 13.61
CA GLY A 87 2.19 -14.30 12.57
C GLY A 87 2.67 -12.97 12.00
N GLY A 88 3.99 -12.71 12.05
CA GLY A 88 4.61 -11.55 11.44
C GLY A 88 4.90 -11.75 9.95
N LEU A 89 5.18 -10.66 9.24
CA LEU A 89 5.75 -10.75 7.89
C LEU A 89 7.17 -11.33 7.99
N SER A 90 7.45 -12.34 7.17
CA SER A 90 8.79 -12.89 6.98
C SER A 90 9.58 -12.01 6.02
N LEU A 91 10.56 -11.27 6.55
CA LEU A 91 11.35 -10.28 5.80
C LEU A 91 12.85 -10.55 5.98
N HIS A 92 13.49 -11.06 4.92
CA HIS A 92 14.94 -11.13 4.84
C HIS A 92 15.51 -9.75 4.46
N ASP A 93 15.77 -8.93 5.47
CA ASP A 93 16.31 -7.58 5.35
C ASP A 93 17.79 -7.60 4.93
N GLY A 94 18.15 -6.85 3.89
CA GLY A 94 19.49 -6.84 3.29
C GLY A 94 19.88 -8.12 2.54
N THR A 95 18.91 -8.90 2.06
CA THR A 95 19.13 -10.18 1.35
C THR A 95 18.46 -10.17 -0.03
N PRO A 96 19.13 -10.65 -1.09
CA PRO A 96 20.55 -10.97 -1.14
C PRO A 96 21.40 -9.73 -0.83
N SER A 97 22.52 -9.92 -0.13
CA SER A 97 23.42 -8.80 0.14
C SER A 97 23.98 -8.21 -1.16
N GLY A 98 24.08 -6.89 -1.25
CA GLY A 98 24.63 -6.23 -2.44
C GLY A 98 24.14 -4.82 -2.65
N ASP A 99 24.58 -4.26 -3.78
CA ASP A 99 24.23 -2.91 -4.21
C ASP A 99 23.56 -3.00 -5.58
N LEU A 100 22.38 -2.40 -5.71
CA LEU A 100 21.66 -2.37 -6.97
C LEU A 100 22.41 -1.43 -7.93
N GLY A 101 23.15 -2.01 -8.86
CA GLY A 101 23.98 -1.27 -9.82
C GLY A 101 25.49 -1.53 -9.68
N ASN A 102 25.97 -2.04 -8.53
CA ASN A 102 27.37 -2.39 -8.33
C ASN A 102 27.62 -3.79 -7.73
N PRO A 103 28.72 -4.47 -8.12
CA PRO A 103 29.60 -4.12 -9.22
C PRO A 103 28.96 -4.45 -10.58
N GLY A 104 29.15 -3.56 -11.54
CA GLY A 104 28.90 -3.86 -12.95
C GLY A 104 27.43 -4.05 -13.36
N ARG A 105 26.43 -3.58 -12.60
CA ARG A 105 24.98 -3.56 -12.94
C ARG A 105 24.26 -4.91 -13.10
N TYR A 106 24.97 -6.02 -13.28
CA TYR A 106 24.38 -7.35 -13.50
C TYR A 106 24.40 -8.25 -12.25
N ILE A 107 25.33 -8.02 -11.32
CA ILE A 107 25.64 -8.97 -10.24
C ILE A 107 24.48 -9.18 -9.26
N TRP A 108 23.69 -8.14 -8.98
CA TRP A 108 22.51 -8.26 -8.13
C TRP A 108 21.51 -9.27 -8.71
N ALA A 109 21.29 -9.28 -10.02
CA ALA A 109 20.38 -10.20 -10.69
C ALA A 109 20.89 -11.64 -10.64
N THR A 110 22.20 -11.87 -10.73
CA THR A 110 22.81 -13.19 -10.50
C THR A 110 22.63 -13.65 -9.06
N ARG A 111 22.78 -12.75 -8.08
CA ARG A 111 22.54 -13.06 -6.66
C ARG A 111 21.09 -13.42 -6.38
N THR A 112 20.15 -12.70 -7.01
CA THR A 112 18.72 -13.02 -6.94
C THR A 112 18.45 -14.42 -7.48
N ARG A 113 18.95 -14.76 -8.67
CA ARG A 113 18.81 -16.11 -9.24
C ARG A 113 19.40 -17.18 -8.32
N THR A 114 20.61 -16.95 -7.82
CA THR A 114 21.29 -17.88 -6.90
C THR A 114 20.47 -18.13 -5.64
N MET A 115 19.85 -17.08 -5.07
CA MET A 115 18.97 -17.22 -3.91
C MET A 115 17.71 -18.01 -4.25
N LEU A 116 17.03 -17.67 -5.35
CA LEU A 116 15.76 -18.30 -5.74
C LEU A 116 15.94 -19.76 -6.20
N ASP A 117 17.11 -20.10 -6.75
CA ASP A 117 17.46 -21.46 -7.18
C ASP A 117 17.91 -22.36 -6.01
N ASP A 118 18.14 -21.82 -4.81
CA ASP A 118 18.47 -22.63 -3.64
C ASP A 118 17.27 -23.51 -3.26
N SER A 119 17.51 -24.81 -3.06
CA SER A 119 16.46 -25.77 -2.70
C SER A 119 15.75 -25.47 -1.38
N ASN A 120 16.33 -24.64 -0.52
CA ASN A 120 15.75 -24.21 0.75
C ASN A 120 15.10 -22.81 0.66
N ASN A 121 15.07 -22.19 -0.53
CA ASN A 121 14.42 -20.89 -0.70
C ASN A 121 12.90 -21.04 -0.66
N ASP A 122 12.28 -20.20 0.16
CA ASP A 122 10.84 -20.06 0.33
C ASP A 122 10.37 -18.62 0.01
N ARG A 123 11.26 -17.78 -0.53
CA ARG A 123 10.97 -16.38 -0.86
C ARG A 123 10.10 -16.30 -2.12
N ASN A 124 9.00 -15.57 -2.04
CA ASN A 124 8.05 -15.36 -3.13
C ASN A 124 7.81 -13.87 -3.47
N VAL A 125 8.45 -12.95 -2.75
CA VAL A 125 8.48 -11.52 -3.07
C VAL A 125 9.92 -11.03 -3.02
N VAL A 126 10.38 -10.35 -4.06
CA VAL A 126 11.74 -9.80 -4.16
C VAL A 126 11.69 -8.31 -4.51
N MET A 127 12.36 -7.51 -3.70
CA MET A 127 12.58 -6.08 -3.96
C MET A 127 14.06 -5.74 -3.85
N TRP A 128 14.51 -4.79 -4.66
CA TRP A 128 15.83 -4.20 -4.51
C TRP A 128 15.73 -2.68 -4.42
N SER A 129 16.54 -2.09 -3.56
CA SER A 129 16.65 -0.63 -3.47
C SER A 129 17.86 -0.10 -4.19
N TRP A 130 17.68 1.05 -4.83
CA TRP A 130 18.77 1.92 -5.21
C TRP A 130 19.41 2.60 -4.00
N CYS A 131 20.69 2.93 -4.12
CA CYS A 131 21.35 3.99 -3.36
C CYS A 131 21.67 5.11 -4.36
N GLY A 132 22.93 5.42 -4.64
CA GLY A 132 23.29 6.47 -5.62
C GLY A 132 23.34 6.02 -7.09
N GLN A 133 23.11 4.74 -7.40
CA GLN A 133 23.43 4.15 -8.71
C GLN A 133 22.37 4.38 -9.79
N ALA A 134 21.18 4.79 -9.37
CA ALA A 134 20.07 5.13 -10.25
C ALA A 134 20.33 6.41 -11.06
N ASP A 135 21.20 7.30 -10.56
CA ASP A 135 21.61 8.50 -11.30
C ASP A 135 22.64 8.10 -12.37
N THR A 136 22.12 7.58 -13.47
CA THR A 136 22.90 6.95 -14.54
C THR A 136 22.35 7.30 -15.91
N THR A 137 23.03 6.85 -16.96
CA THR A 137 22.56 6.96 -18.34
C THR A 137 21.31 6.11 -18.61
N GLU A 138 20.61 6.46 -19.68
CA GLU A 138 19.47 5.71 -20.23
C GLU A 138 19.74 4.24 -20.46
N ALA A 139 20.80 3.94 -21.22
CA ALA A 139 21.16 2.57 -21.54
C ALA A 139 21.41 1.74 -20.27
N ASN A 140 21.97 2.36 -19.23
CA ASN A 140 22.21 1.69 -17.96
C ASN A 140 20.94 1.47 -17.14
N MET A 141 19.95 2.37 -17.24
CA MET A 141 18.65 2.14 -16.62
C MET A 141 17.88 1.05 -17.39
N GLN A 142 17.99 1.02 -18.72
CA GLN A 142 17.40 -0.05 -19.53
C GLN A 142 17.94 -1.44 -19.13
N ILE A 143 19.24 -1.56 -18.83
CA ILE A 143 19.81 -2.81 -18.30
C ILE A 143 19.07 -3.29 -17.04
N TYR A 144 18.73 -2.38 -16.11
CA TYR A 144 17.97 -2.75 -14.91
C TYR A 144 16.58 -3.26 -15.27
N LEU A 145 15.87 -2.55 -16.15
CA LEU A 145 14.52 -2.93 -16.59
C LEU A 145 14.52 -4.29 -17.29
N ASP A 146 15.46 -4.52 -18.19
CA ASP A 146 15.63 -5.80 -18.91
C ASP A 146 15.96 -6.94 -17.94
N LEU A 147 16.79 -6.68 -16.92
CA LEU A 147 17.13 -7.68 -15.90
C LEU A 147 15.94 -8.02 -15.00
N MET A 148 15.16 -7.03 -14.58
CA MET A 148 13.94 -7.24 -13.80
C MET A 148 12.91 -8.05 -14.60
N SER A 149 12.63 -7.68 -15.85
CA SER A 149 11.69 -8.45 -16.68
C SER A 149 12.20 -9.86 -17.04
N GLY A 150 13.52 -10.03 -17.14
CA GLY A 150 14.13 -11.36 -17.21
C GLY A 150 13.88 -12.19 -15.94
N LEU A 151 13.97 -11.59 -14.75
CA LEU A 151 13.64 -12.28 -13.49
C LEU A 151 12.15 -12.65 -13.42
N GLU A 152 11.24 -11.75 -13.81
CA GLU A 152 9.80 -12.04 -13.89
C GLU A 152 9.52 -13.23 -14.82
N THR A 153 10.24 -13.31 -15.95
CA THR A 153 10.11 -14.43 -16.90
C THR A 153 10.68 -15.73 -16.35
N ASP A 154 11.84 -15.66 -15.69
CA ASP A 154 12.54 -16.83 -15.16
C ASP A 154 11.81 -17.45 -13.94
N TYR A 155 11.13 -16.62 -13.13
CA TYR A 155 10.47 -17.01 -11.88
C TYR A 155 9.01 -16.52 -11.80
N PRO A 156 8.08 -17.07 -12.59
CA PRO A 156 6.70 -16.59 -12.68
C PRO A 156 5.87 -16.76 -11.38
N GLY A 157 6.38 -17.49 -10.39
CA GLY A 157 5.78 -17.62 -9.06
C GLY A 157 6.32 -16.63 -8.02
N VAL A 158 7.20 -15.71 -8.42
CA VAL A 158 7.81 -14.69 -7.55
C VAL A 158 7.36 -13.31 -8.03
N THR A 159 6.88 -12.48 -7.10
CA THR A 159 6.59 -11.07 -7.38
C THR A 159 7.87 -10.25 -7.28
N PHE A 160 8.22 -9.55 -8.37
CA PHE A 160 9.34 -8.61 -8.39
C PHE A 160 8.82 -7.18 -8.29
N ILE A 161 9.32 -6.44 -7.29
CA ILE A 161 8.92 -5.06 -7.06
C ILE A 161 10.01 -4.14 -7.62
N TYR A 162 9.62 -3.29 -8.57
CA TYR A 162 10.45 -2.21 -9.08
C TYR A 162 10.47 -1.06 -8.07
N MET A 163 11.53 -0.27 -8.10
CA MET A 163 11.67 0.86 -7.18
C MET A 163 12.36 2.03 -7.88
N THR A 164 11.86 3.26 -7.66
CA THR A 164 12.55 4.48 -8.11
C THR A 164 13.75 4.82 -7.21
N GLY A 165 14.67 5.65 -7.69
CA GLY A 165 15.75 6.18 -6.86
C GLY A 165 15.26 7.21 -5.84
N HIS A 166 16.19 7.84 -5.11
CA HIS A 166 15.88 8.96 -4.22
C HIS A 166 15.85 10.31 -4.98
N LEU A 167 15.55 11.41 -4.29
CA LEU A 167 15.69 12.77 -4.82
C LEU A 167 17.13 13.28 -4.66
N THR A 168 17.59 14.08 -5.62
CA THR A 168 18.95 14.67 -5.63
C THR A 168 18.95 16.20 -5.63
N GLY A 169 17.79 16.86 -5.49
CA GLY A 169 17.70 18.32 -5.54
C GLY A 169 17.94 18.92 -6.92
N THR A 170 17.72 18.14 -7.99
CA THR A 170 17.96 18.57 -9.38
C THR A 170 16.68 18.90 -10.14
N GLY A 171 15.52 18.73 -9.51
CA GLY A 171 14.21 19.07 -10.06
C GLY A 171 13.75 18.18 -11.21
N LYS A 172 12.65 18.58 -11.86
CA LYS A 172 11.97 17.76 -12.87
C LYS A 172 12.88 17.35 -14.05
N ASP A 173 13.80 18.23 -14.44
CA ASP A 173 14.71 18.04 -15.57
C ASP A 173 16.03 17.35 -15.15
N GLY A 174 16.18 17.03 -13.87
CA GLY A 174 17.32 16.33 -13.32
C GLY A 174 17.47 14.89 -13.85
N ASN A 175 18.70 14.44 -14.07
CA ASN A 175 18.96 13.14 -14.72
C ASN A 175 18.32 11.96 -13.97
N LEU A 176 18.44 11.92 -12.64
CA LEU A 176 17.81 10.88 -11.83
C LEU A 176 16.28 10.90 -11.94
N ASN A 177 15.63 12.06 -11.92
CA ASN A 177 14.18 12.12 -12.10
C ASN A 177 13.77 11.59 -13.49
N GLN A 178 14.55 11.88 -14.52
CA GLN A 178 14.33 11.31 -15.85
C GLN A 178 14.51 9.79 -15.86
N ARG A 179 15.42 9.22 -15.06
CA ARG A 179 15.56 7.76 -14.93
C ARG A 179 14.41 7.14 -14.13
N ASN A 180 13.94 7.82 -13.08
CA ASN A 180 12.75 7.41 -12.34
C ASN A 180 11.52 7.36 -13.25
N ASN A 181 11.36 8.34 -14.15
CA ASN A 181 10.30 8.33 -15.15
C ASN A 181 10.38 7.15 -16.13
N GLN A 182 11.58 6.63 -16.42
CA GLN A 182 11.73 5.40 -17.21
C GLN A 182 11.24 4.17 -16.47
N ILE A 183 11.52 4.08 -15.17
CA ILE A 183 11.02 3.00 -14.31
C ILE A 183 9.49 3.07 -14.22
N ARG A 184 8.92 4.25 -13.96
CA ARG A 184 7.47 4.48 -13.93
C ARG A 184 6.79 4.07 -15.24
N ALA A 185 7.31 4.54 -16.37
CA ALA A 185 6.77 4.22 -17.69
C ALA A 185 6.83 2.72 -17.98
N HIS A 186 7.92 2.04 -17.60
CA HIS A 186 8.04 0.59 -17.73
C HIS A 186 6.99 -0.14 -16.90
N CYS A 187 6.81 0.24 -15.62
CA CYS A 187 5.86 -0.44 -14.74
C CYS A 187 4.42 -0.27 -15.23
N ILE A 188 4.05 0.94 -15.65
CA ILE A 188 2.71 1.21 -16.22
C ILE A 188 2.50 0.40 -17.50
N ALA A 189 3.48 0.35 -18.40
CA ALA A 189 3.34 -0.34 -19.68
C ALA A 189 3.27 -1.88 -19.55
N ASN A 190 3.85 -2.44 -18.49
CA ASN A 190 3.96 -3.88 -18.27
C ASN A 190 3.11 -4.39 -17.10
N ASN A 191 2.28 -3.52 -16.50
CA ASN A 191 1.50 -3.84 -15.30
C ASN A 191 2.34 -4.37 -14.13
N SER A 192 3.56 -3.87 -13.98
CA SER A 192 4.46 -4.26 -12.90
C SER A 192 4.10 -3.58 -11.58
N VAL A 193 4.68 -4.06 -10.49
CA VAL A 193 4.57 -3.45 -9.16
C VAL A 193 5.70 -2.44 -8.98
N LEU A 194 5.36 -1.21 -8.59
CA LEU A 194 6.31 -0.13 -8.33
C LEU A 194 6.17 0.42 -6.92
N PHE A 195 7.27 0.41 -6.16
CA PHE A 195 7.45 1.23 -4.98
C PHE A 195 8.11 2.55 -5.37
N ASP A 196 7.33 3.63 -5.48
CA ASP A 196 7.81 4.92 -5.97
C ASP A 196 8.43 5.76 -4.85
N PHE A 197 9.63 5.35 -4.45
CA PHE A 197 10.43 5.97 -3.40
C PHE A 197 10.69 7.47 -3.61
N ALA A 198 10.97 7.88 -4.86
CA ALA A 198 11.15 9.29 -5.21
C ALA A 198 9.86 10.08 -5.06
N ASP A 199 8.72 9.50 -5.44
CA ASP A 199 7.43 10.17 -5.32
C ASP A 199 7.04 10.37 -3.85
N ILE A 200 7.12 9.32 -3.02
CA ILE A 200 6.89 9.44 -1.57
C ILE A 200 7.78 10.52 -0.94
N GLU A 201 9.03 10.64 -1.37
CA GLU A 201 9.98 11.65 -0.88
C GLU A 201 9.73 13.08 -1.41
N SER A 202 8.87 13.22 -2.42
CA SER A 202 8.52 14.49 -3.07
C SER A 202 7.36 15.21 -2.37
N TYR A 203 6.66 14.59 -1.43
CA TYR A 203 5.45 15.15 -0.82
C TYR A 203 5.53 15.10 0.71
N ASP A 204 4.92 16.09 1.35
CA ASP A 204 4.60 16.00 2.77
C ASP A 204 3.26 15.25 2.95
N PRO A 205 2.84 14.92 4.20
CA PRO A 205 1.61 14.19 4.44
C PRO A 205 0.32 14.85 3.93
N ASP A 206 0.33 16.17 3.68
CA ASP A 206 -0.85 16.87 3.16
C ASP A 206 -1.02 16.59 1.65
N GLY A 207 0.06 16.24 0.93
CA GLY A 207 0.02 15.81 -0.47
C GLY A 207 -0.16 16.94 -1.49
N ASP A 208 -0.40 18.17 -1.05
CA ASP A 208 -0.73 19.30 -1.93
C ASP A 208 0.48 19.87 -2.70
N THR A 209 1.71 19.67 -2.19
CA THR A 209 2.92 20.27 -2.75
C THR A 209 3.92 19.22 -3.21
N ASN A 210 4.27 19.24 -4.49
CA ASN A 210 5.40 18.47 -5.01
C ASN A 210 6.72 19.22 -4.77
N PHE A 211 7.43 18.87 -3.70
CA PHE A 211 8.70 19.46 -3.33
C PHE A 211 9.86 19.07 -4.28
N MET A 212 9.76 18.00 -5.07
CA MET A 212 10.77 17.69 -6.10
C MET A 212 10.83 18.81 -7.14
N GLU A 213 9.70 19.42 -7.52
CA GLU A 213 9.69 20.60 -8.39
C GLU A 213 10.35 21.83 -7.74
N LEU A 214 10.42 21.85 -6.40
CA LEU A 214 11.11 22.86 -5.60
C LEU A 214 12.55 22.46 -5.25
N TYR A 215 13.11 21.52 -6.00
CA TYR A 215 14.48 21.02 -5.86
C TYR A 215 14.73 20.33 -4.52
N ALA A 216 13.73 19.58 -4.02
CA ALA A 216 13.92 18.73 -2.86
C ALA A 216 14.99 17.64 -3.09
N ASN A 217 15.74 17.33 -2.06
CA ASN A 217 16.69 16.21 -2.02
C ASN A 217 16.28 15.15 -0.98
N ASP A 218 17.09 14.10 -0.87
CA ASP A 218 16.87 12.97 0.03
C ASP A 218 16.88 13.34 1.52
N ASN A 219 17.48 14.47 1.89
CA ASN A 219 17.39 15.03 3.24
C ASN A 219 16.09 15.79 3.53
N CYS A 220 15.14 15.80 2.58
CA CYS A 220 13.91 16.61 2.60
C CYS A 220 14.16 18.13 2.50
N ASP A 221 15.38 18.55 2.15
CA ASP A 221 15.71 19.96 1.94
C ASP A 221 15.30 20.39 0.53
N TYR A 222 14.64 21.54 0.42
CA TYR A 222 14.21 22.20 -0.80
C TYR A 222 14.56 23.70 -0.74
N ASN A 223 14.31 24.48 -1.80
CA ASN A 223 14.74 25.88 -1.90
C ASN A 223 14.41 26.77 -0.69
N ASP A 224 13.27 26.53 -0.04
CA ASP A 224 12.79 27.37 1.07
C ASP A 224 12.92 26.70 2.45
N GLY A 225 13.65 25.58 2.57
CA GLY A 225 13.93 24.94 3.86
C GLY A 225 13.83 23.42 3.82
N ASN A 226 13.31 22.81 4.89
CA ASN A 226 13.12 21.36 4.99
C ASN A 226 11.64 21.05 5.15
N TRP A 227 11.03 20.34 4.20
CA TRP A 227 9.57 20.14 4.21
C TRP A 227 9.13 19.30 5.40
N ALA A 228 9.89 18.26 5.75
CA ALA A 228 9.55 17.38 6.86
C ALA A 228 9.66 18.09 8.21
N GLY A 229 10.71 18.89 8.41
CA GLY A 229 10.87 19.69 9.61
C GLY A 229 9.77 20.74 9.77
N LYS A 230 9.36 21.39 8.66
CA LYS A 230 8.24 22.35 8.67
C LYS A 230 6.91 21.69 9.00
N TRP A 231 6.61 20.55 8.37
CA TRP A 231 5.37 19.82 8.60
C TRP A 231 5.28 19.36 10.07
N CYS A 232 6.36 18.79 10.62
CA CYS A 232 6.39 18.39 12.03
C CYS A 232 6.29 19.56 13.02
N ALA A 233 6.82 20.73 12.67
CA ALA A 233 6.66 21.93 13.49
C ALA A 233 5.21 22.44 13.49
N ALA A 234 4.48 22.26 12.39
CA ALA A 234 3.07 22.61 12.26
C ALA A 234 2.14 21.58 12.92
N HIS A 235 2.57 20.31 13.06
CA HIS A 235 1.78 19.20 13.61
C HIS A 235 2.42 18.59 14.88
N PRO A 236 2.54 19.38 15.97
CA PRO A 236 3.18 18.90 17.19
C PRO A 236 2.41 17.72 17.80
N GLY A 237 3.10 16.60 18.02
CA GLY A 237 2.52 15.39 18.61
C GLY A 237 1.99 14.38 17.59
N SER A 238 2.06 14.66 16.29
CA SER A 238 1.77 13.65 15.27
C SER A 238 2.73 12.46 15.39
N ASP A 239 2.17 11.25 15.31
CA ASP A 239 2.91 9.99 15.29
C ASP A 239 3.79 9.84 14.04
N LEU A 240 3.43 10.51 12.94
CA LEU A 240 4.23 10.62 11.72
C LEU A 240 5.61 11.23 12.00
N CYS A 241 5.71 12.13 12.99
CA CYS A 241 6.95 12.79 13.40
C CYS A 241 7.76 12.03 14.47
N SER A 242 7.43 10.77 14.73
CA SER A 242 8.19 9.93 15.67
C SER A 242 9.66 9.83 15.26
N SER A 243 10.56 10.02 16.23
CA SER A 243 11.99 10.06 15.95
C SER A 243 12.54 8.67 15.61
N CYS A 244 13.31 8.60 14.54
CA CYS A 244 14.07 7.42 14.13
C CYS A 244 15.39 7.85 13.46
N LYS A 245 16.36 6.93 13.39
CA LYS A 245 17.62 7.17 12.67
C LYS A 245 17.45 6.89 11.18
N CYS A 246 16.81 7.82 10.48
CA CYS A 246 16.58 7.72 9.05
C CYS A 246 17.88 8.02 8.28
N ALA A 247 18.35 7.06 7.46
CA ALA A 247 19.60 7.23 6.71
C ALA A 247 19.44 8.32 5.64
N HIS A 248 20.30 9.35 5.67
CA HIS A 248 20.33 10.49 4.71
C HIS A 248 19.05 11.34 4.67
N SER A 249 18.08 11.08 5.55
CA SER A 249 16.74 11.67 5.46
C SER A 249 16.15 12.01 6.83
N GLN A 250 14.92 12.52 6.84
CA GLN A 250 14.19 12.90 8.05
C GLN A 250 13.31 11.75 8.56
N SER A 251 13.06 11.70 9.87
CA SER A 251 12.27 10.62 10.47
C SER A 251 10.87 10.50 9.89
N LEU A 252 10.22 11.64 9.57
CA LEU A 252 8.93 11.68 8.91
C LEU A 252 8.93 10.92 7.57
N ASN A 253 9.93 11.16 6.72
CA ASN A 253 10.02 10.53 5.41
C ASN A 253 10.23 9.01 5.51
N CYS A 254 11.06 8.55 6.47
CA CYS A 254 11.15 7.12 6.77
C CYS A 254 9.78 6.55 7.19
N ASN A 255 9.06 7.23 8.09
CA ASN A 255 7.75 6.80 8.55
C ASN A 255 6.76 6.62 7.39
N LEU A 256 6.67 7.62 6.50
CA LEU A 256 5.83 7.56 5.29
C LEU A 256 6.19 6.35 4.41
N LYS A 257 7.49 6.10 4.17
CA LYS A 257 7.94 4.94 3.40
C LYS A 257 7.61 3.61 4.08
N GLY A 258 7.67 3.54 5.40
CA GLY A 258 7.25 2.38 6.18
C GLY A 258 5.74 2.12 6.08
N ARG A 259 4.91 3.17 6.02
CA ARG A 259 3.47 3.06 5.82
C ARG A 259 3.11 2.63 4.40
N ALA A 260 3.74 3.25 3.42
CA ALA A 260 3.64 2.87 2.01
C ALA A 260 4.03 1.41 1.77
N PHE A 261 5.01 0.90 2.52
CA PHE A 261 5.34 -0.52 2.45
C PHE A 261 4.16 -1.40 2.86
N TRP A 262 3.50 -1.13 3.99
CA TRP A 262 2.35 -1.92 4.42
C TRP A 262 1.16 -1.79 3.46
N HIS A 263 0.95 -0.60 2.89
CA HIS A 263 -0.03 -0.40 1.82
C HIS A 263 0.28 -1.26 0.59
N MET A 264 1.55 -1.31 0.16
CA MET A 264 2.00 -2.20 -0.92
C MET A 264 1.69 -3.66 -0.60
N MET A 265 2.03 -4.12 0.60
CA MET A 265 1.83 -5.51 0.99
C MET A 265 0.35 -5.89 0.96
N ALA A 266 -0.55 -5.01 1.42
CA ALA A 266 -1.99 -5.21 1.33
C ALA A 266 -2.49 -5.27 -0.12
N ARG A 267 -2.03 -4.34 -0.99
CA ARG A 267 -2.37 -4.35 -2.43
C ARG A 267 -1.93 -5.65 -3.11
N LEU A 268 -0.75 -6.16 -2.75
CA LEU A 268 -0.25 -7.44 -3.26
C LEU A 268 -1.07 -8.64 -2.77
N ALA A 269 -1.59 -8.58 -1.53
CA ALA A 269 -2.41 -9.64 -0.96
C ALA A 269 -3.80 -9.75 -1.63
N GLY A 270 -4.21 -8.73 -2.38
CA GLY A 270 -5.47 -8.72 -3.12
C GLY A 270 -6.39 -7.56 -2.76
N TRP A 271 -5.98 -6.66 -1.85
CA TRP A 271 -6.72 -5.43 -1.61
C TRP A 271 -6.75 -4.59 -2.88
N ASP A 272 -7.93 -4.22 -3.33
CA ASP A 272 -8.13 -3.44 -4.54
C ASP A 272 -7.70 -1.97 -4.38
N GLY A 273 -7.38 -1.53 -3.14
CA GLY A 273 -7.06 -0.14 -2.83
C GLY A 273 -8.32 0.72 -2.68
N SER A 274 -9.50 0.10 -2.62
CA SER A 274 -10.71 0.79 -2.20
C SER A 274 -10.57 1.15 -0.72
N GLN A 275 -10.99 2.37 -0.40
CA GLN A 275 -11.13 2.78 1.00
C GLN A 275 -12.03 1.77 1.71
N PRO A 276 -11.83 1.51 3.02
CA PRO A 276 -12.77 0.71 3.79
C PRO A 276 -14.15 1.32 3.53
N GLU A 277 -15.12 0.51 3.10
CA GLU A 277 -16.46 1.02 2.84
C GLU A 277 -16.90 1.79 4.08
N GLN A 278 -17.07 3.10 3.92
CA GLN A 278 -17.45 3.95 5.04
C GLN A 278 -18.84 3.49 5.45
N PRO A 279 -19.07 3.17 6.75
CA PRO A 279 -20.37 2.73 7.19
C PRO A 279 -21.44 3.69 6.72
N ILE A 280 -22.43 3.18 5.98
CA ILE A 280 -23.46 4.02 5.37
C ILE A 280 -24.33 4.57 6.51
N CYS A 281 -24.42 5.88 6.62
CA CYS A 281 -25.24 6.49 7.65
C CYS A 281 -26.70 6.00 7.54
N GLY A 282 -27.25 5.41 8.62
CA GLY A 282 -28.56 4.80 8.63
C GLY A 282 -28.61 3.31 8.27
N ASP A 283 -27.54 2.73 7.72
CA ASP A 283 -27.37 1.28 7.55
C ASP A 283 -26.78 0.71 8.84
N VAL A 284 -27.66 0.22 9.72
CA VAL A 284 -27.27 -0.31 11.03
C VAL A 284 -27.04 -1.81 10.98
N THR A 285 -27.34 -2.44 9.84
CA THR A 285 -27.14 -3.86 9.58
C THR A 285 -25.86 -4.17 8.81
N ASP A 286 -25.28 -3.16 8.17
CA ASP A 286 -24.09 -3.24 7.30
C ASP A 286 -24.31 -4.20 6.12
N ASP A 287 -25.49 -4.08 5.49
CA ASP A 287 -25.85 -4.87 4.31
C ASP A 287 -25.77 -4.07 2.99
N GLY A 288 -25.31 -2.82 3.07
CA GLY A 288 -25.12 -1.90 1.96
C GLY A 288 -26.39 -1.15 1.56
N SER A 289 -27.49 -1.33 2.28
CA SER A 289 -28.79 -0.70 2.01
C SER A 289 -29.33 0.04 3.23
N ILE A 290 -30.09 1.11 3.00
CA ILE A 290 -30.85 1.79 4.06
C ILE A 290 -32.31 1.44 3.86
N ASP A 291 -32.86 0.55 4.68
CA ASP A 291 -34.23 0.08 4.55
C ASP A 291 -34.97 -0.13 5.88
N THR A 292 -36.13 -0.80 5.81
CA THR A 292 -36.97 -1.03 7.00
C THR A 292 -36.37 -2.00 8.02
N VAL A 293 -35.44 -2.86 7.61
CA VAL A 293 -34.69 -3.76 8.48
C VAL A 293 -33.79 -2.94 9.41
N ASP A 294 -33.11 -1.93 8.87
CA ASP A 294 -32.33 -0.97 9.66
C ASP A 294 -33.20 -0.24 10.67
N LEU A 295 -34.35 0.27 10.23
CA LEU A 295 -35.27 0.97 11.12
C LEU A 295 -35.73 0.09 12.28
N VAL A 296 -36.06 -1.18 12.00
CA VAL A 296 -36.50 -2.12 13.03
C VAL A 296 -35.35 -2.46 13.98
N LEU A 297 -34.13 -2.66 13.47
CA LEU A 297 -32.98 -2.94 14.30
C LEU A 297 -32.61 -1.73 15.18
N LEU A 298 -32.57 -0.53 14.62
CA LEU A 298 -32.30 0.71 15.33
C LEU A 298 -33.33 0.98 16.43
N LEU A 299 -34.61 0.74 16.16
CA LEU A 299 -35.68 0.84 17.15
C LEU A 299 -35.47 -0.15 18.30
N LYS A 300 -35.11 -1.40 18.00
CA LYS A 300 -34.83 -2.43 19.01
C LYS A 300 -33.57 -2.10 19.81
N HIS A 301 -32.54 -1.57 19.15
CA HIS A 301 -31.29 -1.12 19.76
C HIS A 301 -31.57 -0.02 20.78
N CYS A 302 -32.41 0.96 20.47
CA CYS A 302 -32.80 2.02 21.43
C CYS A 302 -33.46 1.48 22.71
N VAL A 303 -34.11 0.31 22.65
CA VAL A 303 -34.80 -0.30 23.81
C VAL A 303 -33.89 -1.26 24.58
N ASN A 304 -33.08 -2.05 23.87
CA ASN A 304 -32.15 -3.01 24.45
C ASN A 304 -30.89 -3.13 23.57
N PRO A 305 -29.90 -2.24 23.76
CA PRO A 305 -28.68 -2.21 22.96
C PRO A 305 -27.91 -3.54 23.01
N THR A 306 -27.78 -4.13 24.21
CA THR A 306 -27.00 -5.36 24.41
C THR A 306 -27.64 -6.58 23.74
N GLY A 307 -28.97 -6.62 23.64
CA GLY A 307 -29.69 -7.72 22.96
C GLY A 307 -29.88 -7.53 21.46
N ASN A 308 -29.60 -6.34 20.94
CA ASN A 308 -29.78 -5.99 19.53
C ASN A 308 -28.60 -5.11 19.08
N PRO A 309 -27.39 -5.68 19.00
CA PRO A 309 -26.24 -4.93 18.53
C PRO A 309 -26.45 -4.47 17.10
N ILE A 310 -25.94 -3.29 16.78
CA ILE A 310 -25.82 -2.76 15.41
C ILE A 310 -24.38 -2.90 14.95
N ALA A 311 -24.15 -2.99 13.64
CA ALA A 311 -22.84 -3.23 13.06
C ALA A 311 -21.84 -2.11 13.41
N HIS A 312 -22.27 -0.85 13.26
CA HIS A 312 -21.47 0.33 13.57
C HIS A 312 -22.27 1.31 14.44
N VAL A 313 -21.73 1.72 15.59
CA VAL A 313 -22.41 2.67 16.48
C VAL A 313 -22.70 3.99 15.78
N CYS A 314 -21.78 4.44 14.92
CA CYS A 314 -21.93 5.69 14.20
C CYS A 314 -23.11 5.68 13.22
N THR A 315 -23.46 4.54 12.60
CA THR A 315 -24.55 4.48 11.61
C THR A 315 -25.92 4.61 12.26
N GLY A 316 -26.01 4.34 13.57
CA GLY A 316 -27.21 4.55 14.38
C GLY A 316 -27.35 5.94 15.00
N ASP A 317 -26.30 6.76 15.02
CA ASP A 317 -26.31 8.16 15.49
C ASP A 317 -26.57 9.10 14.30
N ILE A 318 -27.80 9.06 13.80
CA ILE A 318 -28.21 9.62 12.51
C ILE A 318 -28.21 11.14 12.50
N ASP A 319 -28.47 11.79 13.63
CA ASP A 319 -28.34 13.24 13.73
C ASP A 319 -26.92 13.70 14.13
N GLY A 320 -26.01 12.76 14.40
CA GLY A 320 -24.62 13.03 14.73
C GLY A 320 -24.43 13.75 16.08
N ASN A 321 -25.39 13.62 17.01
CA ASN A 321 -25.33 14.31 18.29
C ASN A 321 -24.55 13.53 19.36
N GLY A 322 -24.07 12.33 19.04
CA GLY A 322 -23.32 11.43 19.93
C GLY A 322 -24.21 10.45 20.71
N TYR A 323 -25.51 10.36 20.43
CA TYR A 323 -26.46 9.53 21.16
C TYR A 323 -27.47 8.85 20.24
N ILE A 324 -27.41 7.51 20.18
CA ILE A 324 -28.45 6.71 19.52
C ILE A 324 -29.73 6.71 20.36
N ASN A 325 -30.78 7.35 19.86
CA ASN A 325 -32.06 7.48 20.53
C ASN A 325 -33.25 7.58 19.56
N VAL A 326 -34.43 7.93 20.10
CA VAL A 326 -35.67 7.99 19.31
C VAL A 326 -35.66 9.07 18.21
N LEU A 327 -34.79 10.08 18.32
CA LEU A 327 -34.60 11.09 17.28
C LEU A 327 -33.98 10.47 16.01
N ASP A 328 -33.01 9.58 16.17
CA ASP A 328 -32.38 8.85 15.07
C ASP A 328 -33.37 7.94 14.36
N VAL A 329 -34.16 7.19 15.14
CA VAL A 329 -35.26 6.35 14.62
C VAL A 329 -36.23 7.19 13.79
N ARG A 330 -36.58 8.39 14.27
CA ARG A 330 -37.50 9.29 13.57
C ARG A 330 -36.90 9.82 12.27
N LEU A 331 -35.62 10.16 12.26
CA LEU A 331 -34.92 10.61 11.06
C LEU A 331 -34.80 9.51 10.03
N LEU A 332 -34.44 8.28 10.45
CA LEU A 332 -34.38 7.12 9.56
C LEU A 332 -35.75 6.83 8.94
N MET A 333 -36.80 6.82 9.76
CA MET A 333 -38.17 6.65 9.27
C MET A 333 -38.57 7.75 8.29
N GLY A 334 -38.18 9.01 8.57
CA GLY A 334 -38.38 10.14 7.66
C GLY A 334 -37.67 9.95 6.33
N TYR A 335 -36.39 9.58 6.36
CA TYR A 335 -35.58 9.30 5.19
C TYR A 335 -36.17 8.20 4.31
N LEU A 336 -36.55 7.06 4.89
CA LEU A 336 -37.17 5.95 4.15
C LEU A 336 -38.47 6.35 3.41
N THR A 337 -39.19 7.36 3.92
CA THR A 337 -40.42 7.85 3.30
C THR A 337 -40.19 9.02 2.32
N ASN A 338 -39.16 9.82 2.55
CA ASN A 338 -38.82 10.99 1.74
C ASN A 338 -37.31 11.30 1.82
N PRO A 339 -36.47 10.60 1.04
CA PRO A 339 -35.01 10.72 1.12
C PRO A 339 -34.48 12.12 0.81
N THR A 340 -35.23 12.94 0.06
CA THR A 340 -34.82 14.31 -0.27
C THR A 340 -35.22 15.34 0.77
N GLY A 341 -36.12 14.98 1.70
CA GLY A 341 -36.61 15.86 2.77
C GLY A 341 -35.95 15.64 4.14
N TYR A 342 -35.22 14.55 4.31
CA TYR A 342 -34.51 14.21 5.54
C TYR A 342 -33.07 13.86 5.17
N SER A 343 -32.09 14.54 5.76
CA SER A 343 -30.67 14.15 5.63
C SER A 343 -30.25 13.30 6.81
N LEU A 344 -29.40 12.31 6.54
CA LEU A 344 -28.73 11.49 7.55
C LEU A 344 -27.31 12.04 7.72
N ASN A 345 -26.91 12.40 8.93
CA ASN A 345 -25.67 13.14 9.22
C ASN A 345 -24.82 12.44 10.29
N CYS A 346 -24.61 11.14 10.12
CA CYS A 346 -23.79 10.34 11.03
C CYS A 346 -22.33 10.82 11.00
N LEU A 347 -21.69 10.80 12.17
CA LEU A 347 -20.27 11.06 12.31
C LEU A 347 -19.48 9.74 12.23
N CYS A 348 -19.63 9.00 11.12
CA CYS A 348 -18.92 7.74 10.90
C CYS A 348 -17.45 7.88 10.51
N ALA A 349 -17.02 9.09 10.18
CA ALA A 349 -15.62 9.37 9.90
C ALA A 349 -14.81 9.46 11.20
N GLY A 350 -13.72 8.69 11.26
CA GLY A 350 -12.54 9.11 11.99
C GLY A 350 -12.26 10.57 11.62
N VAL A 351 -12.18 11.40 12.65
CA VAL A 351 -12.07 12.86 12.59
C VAL A 351 -11.02 13.26 11.56
N ARG A 352 -11.45 13.75 10.39
CA ARG A 352 -10.63 14.66 9.60
C ARG A 352 -10.56 15.96 10.40
N SER A 353 -9.44 16.18 11.08
CA SER A 353 -8.98 17.50 11.51
C SER A 353 -7.70 17.82 10.78
#